data_AF-A0AAP0FZH0-F1
#
_entry.id   AF-A0AAP0FZH0-F1
#
_cell.length_a   1.000
_cell.length_b   1.000
_cell.length_c   1.000
_cell.angle_alpha   90.00
_cell.angle_beta   90.00
_cell.angle_gamma   90.00
#
_symmetry.space_group_name_H-M   'P 1'
#
loop_
_entity.id
_entity.type
_entity.pdbx_description
1 polymer ?
#
loop_
_entity_poly.entity_id
_entity_poly.type
_entity_poly.pdbx_seq_one_letter_code
_entity_poly.pdbx_strand_id
1 'polypeptide(L)'
;MADVNFESLSEAASGAVGALVSTTVLYPLDTCKTKFQADGGSHGQLKYRNFSDVLFEAISKGQILSLYQGLGTKNLQSVIAQFVYFYGYSYFKRLYVVKSGVKSIGTTMNLVIAAVAGACTAIVTQPLDTAASRMQTCAFGKSKGLWETLTNGSWTEAFDGLSISLVLTSNPAIQVLLCLFKNLIEIWVQYTVFDQLKQRLMKKQQSKKSASGSSPESLSAFSAFLLGAISKSLATIITYPLIRCKVMIQASDHEDGPSEPKPKSQKTIPGVLSSIWKEEGVPGFFKGLQAQILKTVLSSALLLMIKEKISRFTWIAMLALRRYLFVSTKRIKNM
;
A
#
# COMPACT_ATOMS: atom_id res chain seq x y z
N MET A 1 -20.53 -28.02 13.02
CA MET A 1 -19.64 -26.90 13.40
C MET A 1 -18.63 -26.76 12.28
N ALA A 2 -18.48 -25.56 11.73
CA ALA A 2 -17.60 -25.33 10.58
C ALA A 2 -16.14 -25.56 10.98
N ASP A 3 -15.47 -26.50 10.31
CA ASP A 3 -14.01 -26.66 10.39
C ASP A 3 -13.36 -25.39 9.85
N VAL A 4 -12.98 -24.49 10.75
CA VAL A 4 -12.12 -23.36 10.42
C VAL A 4 -10.77 -23.96 10.01
N ASN A 5 -10.43 -23.87 8.73
CA ASN A 5 -9.14 -24.32 8.21
C ASN A 5 -8.01 -23.56 8.93
N PHE A 6 -7.38 -24.22 9.91
CA PHE A 6 -6.27 -23.67 10.69
C PHE A 6 -5.13 -23.15 9.81
N GLU A 7 -4.96 -23.73 8.62
CA GLU A 7 -4.00 -23.28 7.61
C GLU A 7 -4.35 -21.89 7.05
N SER A 8 -5.61 -21.65 6.68
CA SER A 8 -6.07 -20.35 6.19
C SER A 8 -6.02 -19.29 7.29
N LEU A 9 -6.34 -19.66 8.54
CA LEU A 9 -6.23 -18.76 9.68
C LEU A 9 -4.77 -18.39 9.97
N SER A 10 -3.86 -19.36 9.92
CA SER A 10 -2.42 -19.13 10.04
C SER A 10 -1.88 -18.24 8.92
N GLU A 11 -2.28 -18.49 7.68
CA GLU A 11 -1.83 -17.66 6.56
C GLU A 11 -2.37 -16.22 6.67
N ALA A 12 -3.63 -16.04 7.07
CA ALA A 12 -4.21 -14.73 7.31
C ALA A 12 -3.54 -14.00 8.48
N ALA A 13 -3.31 -14.68 9.61
CA ALA A 13 -2.68 -14.11 10.80
C ALA A 13 -1.22 -13.73 10.52
N SER A 14 -0.47 -14.60 9.84
CA SER A 14 0.92 -14.33 9.46
C SER A 14 1.03 -13.17 8.47
N GLY A 15 0.11 -13.09 7.51
CA GLY A 15 0.01 -11.96 6.60
C GLY A 15 -0.29 -10.65 7.31
N ALA A 16 -1.24 -10.65 8.25
CA ALA A 16 -1.63 -9.46 9.02
C ALA A 16 -0.49 -8.97 9.94
N VAL A 17 0.11 -9.87 10.73
CA VAL A 17 1.25 -9.54 11.60
C VAL A 17 2.44 -9.05 10.77
N GLY A 18 2.73 -9.73 9.65
CA GLY A 18 3.82 -9.32 8.76
C GLY A 18 3.60 -7.95 8.13
N ALA A 19 2.36 -7.64 7.74
CA ALA A 19 2.01 -6.31 7.25
C ALA A 19 2.19 -5.25 8.34
N LEU A 20 1.67 -5.47 9.56
CA LEU A 20 1.79 -4.51 10.66
C LEU A 20 3.24 -4.25 11.07
N VAL A 21 4.06 -5.30 11.18
CA VAL A 21 5.49 -5.17 11.49
C VAL A 21 6.22 -4.43 10.37
N SER A 22 6.00 -4.81 9.11
CA SER A 22 6.60 -4.13 7.95
C SER A 22 6.23 -2.65 7.90
N THR A 23 4.95 -2.32 8.11
CA THR A 23 4.47 -0.94 8.17
C THR A 23 5.11 -0.18 9.32
N THR A 24 5.23 -0.77 10.50
CA THR A 24 5.83 -0.11 11.67
C THR A 24 7.32 0.15 11.48
N VAL A 25 8.07 -0.82 10.96
CA VAL A 25 9.51 -0.68 10.69
C VAL A 25 9.78 0.38 9.61
N LEU A 26 8.94 0.42 8.57
CA LEU A 26 9.09 1.37 7.46
C LEU A 26 8.37 2.69 7.67
N TYR A 27 7.68 2.88 8.80
CA TYR A 27 6.90 4.08 9.05
C TYR A 27 7.76 5.35 9.06
N PRO A 28 8.96 5.38 9.68
CA PRO A 28 9.82 6.55 9.62
C PRO A 28 10.20 6.96 8.19
N LEU A 29 10.47 5.97 7.33
CA LEU A 29 10.73 6.22 5.91
C LEU A 29 9.50 6.77 5.19
N ASP A 30 8.30 6.28 5.52
CA ASP A 30 7.05 6.81 4.96
C ASP A 30 6.81 8.26 5.39
N THR A 31 7.05 8.59 6.65
CA THR A 31 6.92 9.97 7.16
C THR A 31 7.92 10.90 6.48
N CYS A 32 9.19 10.50 6.35
CA CYS A 32 10.19 11.28 5.61
C CYS A 32 9.77 11.50 4.15
N LYS A 33 9.27 10.45 3.49
CA LYS A 33 8.76 10.51 2.12
C LYS A 33 7.57 11.46 2.00
N THR A 34 6.54 11.31 2.84
CA THR A 34 5.30 12.08 2.79
C THR A 34 5.57 13.57 3.09
N LYS A 35 6.41 13.87 4.08
CA LYS A 35 6.84 15.26 4.37
C LYS A 35 7.61 15.88 3.21
N PHE A 36 8.54 15.14 2.61
CA PHE A 36 9.31 15.61 1.45
C PHE A 36 8.42 15.83 0.22
N GLN A 37 7.40 14.99 0.01
CA GLN A 37 6.41 15.13 -1.06
C GLN A 37 5.46 16.31 -0.85
N ALA A 38 5.13 16.60 0.41
CA ALA A 38 4.24 17.69 0.81
C ALA A 38 4.92 19.07 0.76
N ASP A 39 6.25 19.12 0.87
CA ASP A 39 7.03 20.35 0.79
C ASP A 39 6.97 20.94 -0.64
N GLY A 40 6.01 21.82 -0.88
CA GLY A 40 5.83 22.57 -2.13
C GLY A 40 6.69 23.84 -2.21
N GLY A 41 7.51 24.13 -1.20
CA GLY A 41 8.21 25.40 -1.06
C GLY A 41 7.29 26.51 -0.56
N SER A 42 7.59 27.08 0.59
CA SER A 42 6.95 28.32 1.04
C SER A 42 7.83 29.49 0.61
N HIS A 43 7.25 30.50 -0.04
CA HIS A 43 7.97 31.70 -0.52
C HIS A 43 9.09 31.39 -1.54
N GLY A 44 8.90 30.39 -2.40
CA GLY A 44 9.84 30.06 -3.48
C GLY A 44 11.12 29.34 -3.03
N GLN A 45 11.23 28.92 -1.77
CA GLN A 45 12.34 28.09 -1.28
C GLN A 45 11.84 26.73 -0.77
N LEU A 46 12.44 25.66 -1.28
CA LEU A 46 12.20 24.30 -0.81
C LEU A 46 12.87 24.12 0.56
N LYS A 47 12.11 23.65 1.56
CA LYS A 47 12.64 23.41 2.90
C LYS A 47 13.65 22.25 2.91
N TYR A 48 13.42 21.24 2.08
CA TYR A 48 14.24 20.04 2.01
C TYR A 48 14.84 19.84 0.61
N ARG A 49 16.12 19.49 0.54
CA ARG A 49 16.78 19.09 -0.71
C ARG A 49 16.57 17.60 -0.98
N ASN A 50 16.63 16.79 0.09
CA ASN A 50 16.45 15.35 0.06
C ASN A 50 15.48 14.88 1.15
N PHE A 51 14.90 13.70 0.98
CA PHE A 51 14.08 13.08 2.03
C PHE A 51 14.90 12.72 3.29
N SER A 52 16.23 12.57 3.16
CA SER A 52 17.15 12.36 4.29
C SER A 52 17.24 13.58 5.21
N ASP A 53 17.03 14.78 4.67
CA ASP A 53 17.08 16.03 5.44
C ASP A 53 15.94 16.06 6.45
N VAL A 54 14.80 15.46 6.11
CA VAL A 54 13.66 15.27 7.02
C VAL A 54 14.03 14.37 8.21
N LEU A 55 14.78 13.30 7.95
CA LEU A 55 15.29 12.41 9.00
C LEU A 55 16.31 13.13 9.89
N PHE A 56 17.22 13.89 9.28
CA PHE A 56 18.22 14.68 10.01
C PHE A 56 17.56 15.76 10.87
N GLU A 57 16.52 16.45 10.38
CA GLU A 57 15.76 17.42 11.18
C GLU A 57 15.12 16.74 12.40
N ALA A 58 14.53 15.56 12.24
CA ALA A 58 13.94 14.81 13.35
C ALA A 58 14.97 14.44 14.42
N ILE A 59 16.18 14.03 14.01
CA ILE A 59 17.29 13.67 14.90
C ILE A 59 17.82 14.93 15.60
N SER A 60 18.11 16.00 14.86
CA SER A 60 18.63 17.26 15.40
C SER A 60 17.67 17.93 16.38
N LYS A 61 16.36 17.79 16.19
CA LYS A 61 15.33 18.27 17.13
C LYS A 61 15.08 17.34 18.32
N GLY A 62 15.69 16.15 18.36
CA GLY A 62 15.43 15.14 19.39
C GLY A 62 14.02 14.53 19.33
N GLN A 63 13.33 14.66 18.19
CA GLN A 63 11.92 14.30 18.02
C GLN A 63 11.76 13.05 17.12
N ILE A 64 12.57 12.01 17.36
CA ILE A 64 12.55 10.78 16.54
C ILE A 64 11.19 10.07 16.62
N LEU A 65 10.54 10.06 17.79
CA LEU A 65 9.19 9.51 17.97
C LEU A 65 8.15 10.24 17.11
N SER A 66 8.42 11.48 16.73
CA SER A 66 7.56 12.25 15.85
C SER A 66 7.51 11.71 14.43
N LEU A 67 8.45 10.84 14.03
CA LEU A 67 8.38 10.11 12.77
C LEU A 67 7.23 9.09 12.75
N TYR A 68 6.65 8.76 13.91
CA TYR A 68 5.51 7.85 14.07
C TYR A 68 4.15 8.55 14.17
N GLN A 69 4.10 9.86 13.95
CA GLN A 69 2.86 10.64 13.98
C GLN A 69 1.86 10.13 12.93
N GLY A 70 0.66 9.77 13.41
CA GLY A 70 -0.41 9.23 12.57
C GLY A 70 -0.35 7.72 12.34
N LEU A 71 0.58 6.97 12.96
CA LEU A 71 0.70 5.51 12.76
C LEU A 71 -0.60 4.79 13.13
N GLY A 72 -1.17 5.12 14.30
CA GLY A 72 -2.42 4.54 14.78
C GLY A 72 -3.58 4.80 13.81
N THR A 73 -3.72 6.05 13.34
CA THR A 73 -4.73 6.44 12.35
C THR A 73 -4.54 5.68 11.04
N LYS A 74 -3.30 5.55 10.55
CA LYS A 74 -3.00 4.85 9.30
C LYS A 74 -3.32 3.35 9.40
N ASN A 75 -3.00 2.73 10.54
CA ASN A 75 -3.35 1.32 10.78
C ASN A 75 -4.86 1.12 10.87
N LEU A 76 -5.58 1.99 11.59
CA LEU A 76 -7.04 1.96 11.66
C LEU A 76 -7.68 2.10 10.27
N GLN A 77 -7.20 3.08 9.50
CA GLN A 77 -7.61 3.30 8.11
C GLN A 77 -7.39 2.03 7.26
N SER A 78 -6.22 1.39 7.39
CA SER A 78 -5.87 0.16 6.67
C SER A 78 -6.81 -1.01 7.01
N VAL A 79 -7.13 -1.20 8.29
CA VAL A 79 -8.05 -2.25 8.75
C VAL A 79 -9.45 -2.03 8.16
N ILE A 80 -9.97 -0.80 8.25
CA ILE A 80 -11.29 -0.45 7.70
C ILE A 80 -11.27 -0.62 6.18
N ALA A 81 -10.21 -0.17 5.50
CA ALA A 81 -10.07 -0.29 4.06
C ALA A 81 -10.13 -1.76 3.61
N GLN A 82 -9.39 -2.64 4.29
CA GLN A 82 -9.32 -4.05 3.94
C GLN A 82 -10.67 -4.75 4.13
N PHE A 83 -11.37 -4.41 5.22
CA PHE A 83 -12.71 -4.94 5.49
C PHE A 83 -13.71 -4.51 4.42
N VAL A 84 -13.81 -3.20 4.16
CA VAL A 84 -14.77 -2.64 3.19
C VAL A 84 -14.46 -3.15 1.78
N TYR A 85 -13.19 -3.24 1.40
CA TYR A 85 -12.77 -3.74 0.09
C TYR A 85 -13.17 -5.19 -0.13
N PHE A 86 -12.79 -6.10 0.78
CA PHE A 86 -13.10 -7.52 0.59
C PHE A 86 -14.59 -7.82 0.74
N TYR A 87 -15.26 -7.18 1.70
CA TYR A 87 -16.71 -7.33 1.85
C TYR A 87 -17.43 -6.83 0.60
N GLY A 88 -17.10 -5.62 0.13
CA GLY A 88 -17.65 -5.02 -1.08
C GLY A 88 -17.38 -5.87 -2.32
N TYR A 89 -16.13 -6.32 -2.49
CA TYR A 89 -15.75 -7.21 -3.59
C TYR A 89 -16.58 -8.51 -3.58
N SER A 90 -16.66 -9.21 -2.45
CA SER A 90 -17.45 -10.44 -2.34
C SER A 90 -18.95 -10.19 -2.54
N TYR A 91 -19.48 -9.07 -2.05
CA TYR A 91 -20.87 -8.68 -2.23
C TYR A 91 -21.22 -8.43 -3.70
N PHE A 92 -20.47 -7.55 -4.38
CA PHE A 92 -20.70 -7.24 -5.80
C PHE A 92 -20.45 -8.46 -6.70
N LYS A 93 -19.45 -9.29 -6.36
CA LYS A 93 -19.18 -10.55 -7.04
C LYS A 93 -20.38 -11.51 -6.95
N ARG A 94 -20.94 -11.69 -5.75
CA ARG A 94 -22.12 -12.54 -5.53
C ARG A 94 -23.34 -12.00 -6.27
N LEU A 95 -23.57 -10.69 -6.20
CA LEU A 95 -24.69 -10.02 -6.87
C LEU A 95 -24.63 -10.21 -8.39
N TYR A 96 -23.44 -10.07 -8.99
CA TYR A 96 -23.24 -10.33 -10.41
C TYR A 96 -23.53 -11.79 -10.80
N VAL A 97 -22.97 -12.76 -10.07
CA VAL A 97 -23.16 -14.18 -10.35
C VAL A 97 -24.64 -14.58 -10.28
N VAL A 98 -25.37 -14.07 -9.28
CA VAL A 98 -26.80 -14.34 -9.12
C VAL A 98 -27.62 -13.70 -10.24
N LYS A 99 -27.33 -12.44 -10.60
CA LYS A 99 -28.11 -11.70 -11.60
C LYS A 99 -27.86 -12.17 -13.03
N SER A 100 -26.62 -12.55 -13.34
CA SER A 100 -26.22 -12.95 -14.70
C SER A 100 -26.27 -14.46 -14.93
N GLY A 101 -26.47 -15.27 -13.89
CA GLY A 101 -26.57 -16.74 -13.99
C GLY A 101 -25.27 -17.44 -14.42
N VAL A 102 -24.14 -16.72 -14.48
CA VAL A 102 -22.85 -17.24 -14.96
C VAL A 102 -22.08 -17.93 -13.84
N LYS A 103 -21.57 -19.14 -14.10
CA LYS A 103 -20.77 -19.91 -13.11
C LYS A 103 -19.35 -19.35 -12.90
N SER A 104 -18.83 -18.56 -13.84
CA SER A 104 -17.47 -18.00 -13.80
C SER A 104 -17.48 -16.55 -14.26
N ILE A 105 -16.68 -15.73 -13.60
CA ILE A 105 -16.56 -14.30 -13.91
C ILE A 105 -15.32 -14.10 -14.76
N GLY A 106 -15.50 -13.53 -15.96
CA GLY A 106 -14.40 -13.15 -16.84
C GLY A 106 -13.50 -12.08 -16.21
N THR A 107 -12.24 -12.02 -16.65
CA THR A 107 -11.22 -11.10 -16.12
C THR A 107 -11.69 -9.64 -16.12
N THR A 108 -12.30 -9.18 -17.22
CA THR A 108 -12.81 -7.80 -17.34
C THR A 108 -13.86 -7.48 -16.27
N MET A 109 -14.80 -8.38 -16.03
CA MET A 109 -15.85 -8.15 -15.03
C MET A 109 -15.28 -8.21 -13.60
N ASN A 110 -14.32 -9.10 -13.33
CA ASN A 110 -13.61 -9.10 -12.05
C ASN A 110 -12.90 -7.77 -11.81
N LEU A 111 -12.30 -7.16 -12.84
CA LEU A 111 -11.66 -5.85 -12.74
C LEU A 111 -12.68 -4.74 -12.45
N VAL A 112 -13.84 -4.75 -13.09
CA VAL A 112 -14.93 -3.79 -12.82
C VAL A 112 -15.42 -3.92 -11.38
N ILE A 113 -15.69 -5.14 -10.92
CA ILE A 113 -16.11 -5.41 -9.54
C ILE A 113 -15.05 -4.94 -8.54
N ALA A 114 -13.78 -5.19 -8.82
CA ALA A 114 -12.67 -4.72 -8.00
C ALA A 114 -12.59 -3.18 -7.96
N ALA A 115 -12.80 -2.51 -9.10
CA ALA A 115 -12.81 -1.05 -9.18
C ALA A 115 -13.98 -0.44 -8.39
N VAL A 116 -15.18 -1.02 -8.47
CA VAL A 116 -16.34 -0.56 -7.69
C VAL A 116 -16.12 -0.77 -6.19
N ALA A 117 -15.64 -1.95 -5.79
CA ALA A 117 -15.29 -2.22 -4.39
C ALA A 117 -14.21 -1.26 -3.87
N GLY A 118 -13.19 -0.98 -4.70
CA GLY A 118 -12.17 0.01 -4.41
C GLY A 118 -12.74 1.42 -4.25
N ALA A 119 -13.63 1.86 -5.14
CA ALA A 119 -14.26 3.17 -5.06
C ALA A 119 -15.06 3.35 -3.76
N CYS A 120 -15.87 2.34 -3.39
CA CYS A 120 -16.57 2.33 -2.10
C CYS A 120 -15.60 2.44 -0.92
N THR A 121 -14.49 1.69 -0.98
CA THR A 121 -13.45 1.71 0.04
C THR A 121 -12.80 3.09 0.17
N ALA A 122 -12.47 3.72 -0.96
CA ALA A 122 -11.89 5.06 -1.00
C ALA A 122 -12.84 6.08 -0.36
N ILE A 123 -14.13 6.05 -0.69
CA ILE A 123 -15.13 6.97 -0.10
C ILE A 123 -15.22 6.79 1.41
N VAL A 124 -15.31 5.56 1.91
CA VAL A 124 -15.44 5.30 3.36
C VAL A 124 -14.18 5.69 4.13
N THR A 125 -13.00 5.48 3.54
CA THR A 125 -11.73 5.65 4.26
C THR A 125 -11.05 7.00 4.03
N GLN A 126 -11.57 7.83 3.12
CA GLN A 126 -10.96 9.12 2.78
C GLN A 126 -10.74 10.03 4.00
N PRO A 127 -11.72 10.23 4.93
CA PRO A 127 -11.50 11.09 6.09
C PRO A 127 -10.32 10.66 6.95
N LEU A 128 -10.14 9.35 7.12
CA LEU A 128 -9.03 8.78 7.90
C LEU A 128 -7.70 8.89 7.14
N ASP A 129 -7.71 8.72 5.82
CA ASP A 129 -6.50 8.89 5.00
C ASP A 129 -6.03 10.34 5.00
N THR A 130 -6.95 11.30 4.86
CA THR A 130 -6.66 12.73 4.97
C THR A 130 -6.14 13.09 6.36
N ALA A 131 -6.79 12.62 7.44
CA ALA A 131 -6.32 12.86 8.80
C ALA A 131 -4.93 12.26 9.04
N ALA A 132 -4.66 11.04 8.59
CA ALA A 132 -3.35 10.42 8.70
C ALA A 132 -2.27 11.21 7.93
N SER A 133 -2.56 11.64 6.71
CA SER A 133 -1.65 12.46 5.90
C SER A 133 -1.36 13.82 6.54
N ARG A 134 -2.37 14.49 7.11
CA ARG A 134 -2.19 15.73 7.89
C ARG A 134 -1.30 15.49 9.10
N MET A 135 -1.59 14.48 9.91
CA MET A 135 -0.79 14.11 11.07
C MET A 135 0.67 13.79 10.72
N GLN A 136 0.92 13.13 9.58
CA GLN A 136 2.26 12.80 9.09
C GLN A 136 3.03 14.03 8.58
N THR A 137 2.32 15.00 7.99
CA THR A 137 2.95 16.18 7.41
C THR A 137 3.15 17.31 8.41
N CYS A 138 2.38 17.34 9.51
CA CYS A 138 2.52 18.30 10.62
C CYS A 138 3.95 18.41 11.16
N ALA A 139 4.39 19.60 11.55
CA ALA A 139 5.73 19.80 12.12
C ALA A 139 6.02 18.84 13.29
N PHE A 140 7.30 18.47 13.43
CA PHE A 140 7.69 17.49 14.44
C PHE A 140 7.26 17.94 15.85
N GLY A 141 6.68 17.00 16.62
CA GLY A 141 6.10 17.24 17.95
C GLY A 141 4.77 17.99 17.99
N LYS A 142 4.26 18.54 16.87
CA LYS A 142 3.00 19.32 16.84
C LYS A 142 1.79 18.53 16.30
N SER A 143 1.92 17.23 16.06
CA SER A 143 0.81 16.43 15.49
C SER A 143 -0.32 16.27 16.50
N LYS A 144 -1.52 16.65 16.07
CA LYS A 144 -2.76 16.53 16.83
C LYS A 144 -3.27 15.10 16.81
N GLY A 145 -4.08 14.72 17.80
CA GLY A 145 -4.72 13.40 17.83
C GLY A 145 -5.69 13.21 16.65
N LEU A 146 -6.10 11.95 16.39
CA LEU A 146 -7.09 11.64 15.34
C LEU A 146 -8.39 12.43 15.54
N TRP A 147 -8.92 12.40 16.76
CA TRP A 147 -10.17 13.07 17.09
C TRP A 147 -10.09 14.56 16.82
N GLU A 148 -9.05 15.21 17.34
CA GLU A 148 -8.82 16.63 17.15
C GLU A 148 -8.61 17.01 15.66
N THR A 149 -7.93 16.15 14.90
CA THR A 149 -7.72 16.37 13.45
C THR A 149 -9.03 16.28 12.67
N LEU A 150 -9.96 15.41 13.07
CA LEU A 150 -11.26 15.25 12.44
C LEU A 150 -12.25 16.36 12.85
N THR A 151 -12.20 16.85 14.09
CA THR A 151 -13.13 17.86 14.59
C THR A 151 -12.74 19.29 14.21
N ASN A 152 -11.45 19.58 14.04
CA ASN A 152 -10.96 20.91 13.69
C ASN A 152 -11.08 21.24 12.19
N GLY A 153 -11.44 20.27 11.36
CA GLY A 153 -11.58 20.43 9.91
C GLY A 153 -13.04 20.54 9.46
N SER A 154 -13.26 21.19 8.31
CA SER A 154 -14.55 21.13 7.62
C SER A 154 -14.83 19.73 7.07
N TRP A 155 -16.10 19.37 6.87
CA TRP A 155 -16.46 18.10 6.21
C TRP A 155 -15.87 17.99 4.80
N THR A 156 -15.77 19.09 4.07
CA THR A 156 -15.15 19.16 2.74
C THR A 156 -13.65 18.85 2.78
N GLU A 157 -12.96 19.38 3.79
CA GLU A 157 -11.54 19.14 4.05
C GLU A 157 -11.25 17.66 4.37
N ALA A 158 -12.15 16.95 5.05
CA ALA A 158 -11.98 15.53 5.34
C ALA A 158 -11.89 14.69 4.05
N PHE A 159 -12.58 15.11 2.99
CA PHE A 159 -12.58 14.45 1.68
C PHE A 159 -11.55 15.01 0.70
N ASP A 160 -10.59 15.81 1.16
CA ASP A 160 -9.48 16.31 0.35
C ASP A 160 -8.72 15.15 -0.32
N GLY A 161 -8.60 15.22 -1.64
CA GLY A 161 -7.96 14.18 -2.44
C GLY A 161 -8.85 12.96 -2.75
N LEU A 162 -10.16 12.99 -2.47
CA LEU A 162 -11.08 11.89 -2.82
C LEU A 162 -11.09 11.63 -4.33
N SER A 163 -11.20 12.66 -5.14
CA SER A 163 -11.22 12.56 -6.61
C SER A 163 -9.94 11.90 -7.15
N ILE A 164 -8.77 12.31 -6.65
CA ILE A 164 -7.50 11.67 -6.99
C ILE A 164 -7.49 10.22 -6.48
N SER A 165 -8.01 9.96 -5.29
CA SER A 165 -8.11 8.59 -4.74
C SER A 165 -9.02 7.71 -5.58
N LEU A 166 -10.12 8.22 -6.11
CA LEU A 166 -11.00 7.49 -7.03
C LEU A 166 -10.29 7.19 -8.34
N VAL A 167 -9.61 8.18 -8.95
CA VAL A 167 -8.79 7.97 -10.16
C VAL A 167 -7.68 6.93 -9.92
N LEU A 168 -6.98 7.04 -8.79
CA LEU A 168 -5.93 6.09 -8.37
C LEU A 168 -6.48 4.72 -7.97
N THR A 169 -7.77 4.59 -7.67
CA THR A 169 -8.39 3.31 -7.30
C THR A 169 -9.03 2.64 -8.52
N SER A 170 -9.45 3.42 -9.52
CA SER A 170 -9.76 2.94 -10.87
C SER A 170 -8.49 2.47 -11.63
N ASN A 171 -7.31 2.76 -11.08
CA ASN A 171 -5.99 2.52 -11.66
C ASN A 171 -5.66 1.07 -12.03
N PRO A 172 -6.17 -0.01 -11.38
CA PRO A 172 -5.98 -1.36 -11.92
C PRO A 172 -6.63 -1.55 -13.30
N ALA A 173 -7.75 -0.88 -13.58
CA ALA A 173 -8.42 -0.92 -14.89
C ALA A 173 -7.82 0.09 -15.88
N ILE A 174 -7.38 1.27 -15.42
CA ILE A 174 -6.70 2.28 -16.24
C ILE A 174 -5.27 1.83 -16.60
N GLN A 175 -4.56 1.09 -15.75
CA GLN A 175 -3.27 0.47 -16.10
C GLN A 175 -3.43 -0.58 -17.19
N VAL A 176 -4.52 -1.37 -17.15
CA VAL A 176 -4.86 -2.31 -18.22
C VAL A 176 -5.27 -1.56 -19.50
N LEU A 177 -5.99 -0.44 -19.41
CA LEU A 177 -6.44 0.35 -20.56
C LEU A 177 -5.36 1.26 -21.18
N LEU A 178 -4.46 1.84 -20.38
CA LEU A 178 -3.24 2.53 -20.85
C LEU A 178 -2.27 1.54 -21.49
N CYS A 179 -2.22 0.31 -20.97
CA CYS A 179 -1.54 -0.84 -21.58
C CYS A 179 -2.24 -1.31 -22.86
N LEU A 180 -3.42 -0.78 -23.21
CA LEU A 180 -4.05 -0.97 -24.52
C LEU A 180 -3.84 0.22 -25.47
N PHE A 181 -3.58 1.44 -24.95
CA PHE A 181 -3.74 2.66 -25.76
C PHE A 181 -2.48 3.21 -26.44
N LYS A 182 -1.24 2.84 -26.07
CA LYS A 182 -0.08 3.45 -26.74
C LYS A 182 1.21 2.68 -26.52
N ASN A 183 1.57 1.76 -27.43
CA ASN A 183 2.92 1.48 -27.98
C ASN A 183 4.19 1.57 -27.08
N LEU A 184 4.08 1.50 -25.76
CA LEU A 184 5.15 1.23 -24.77
C LEU A 184 5.03 -0.20 -24.22
N ILE A 185 4.21 -1.00 -24.94
CA ILE A 185 3.87 -2.39 -24.68
C ILE A 185 5.03 -3.33 -24.98
N GLU A 186 6.07 -2.93 -25.73
CA GLU A 186 7.24 -3.80 -25.94
C GLU A 186 7.93 -4.19 -24.63
N ILE A 187 7.85 -3.36 -23.58
CA ILE A 187 8.38 -3.69 -22.25
C ILE A 187 7.34 -4.42 -21.38
N TRP A 188 6.04 -4.29 -21.68
CA TRP A 188 4.97 -5.01 -21.00
C TRP A 188 4.78 -6.46 -21.50
N VAL A 189 5.26 -6.79 -22.70
CA VAL A 189 5.12 -8.12 -23.33
C VAL A 189 5.77 -9.24 -22.48
N GLN A 190 6.74 -8.97 -21.61
CA GLN A 190 7.25 -10.01 -20.71
C GLN A 190 6.26 -10.44 -19.61
N TYR A 191 5.28 -9.62 -19.22
CA TYR A 191 4.39 -9.97 -18.11
C TYR A 191 3.25 -10.93 -18.53
N THR A 192 2.75 -10.80 -19.75
CA THR A 192 1.77 -11.75 -20.32
C THR A 192 2.45 -13.05 -20.77
N VAL A 193 3.73 -12.98 -21.19
CA VAL A 193 4.54 -14.17 -21.47
C VAL A 193 4.96 -14.87 -20.17
N PHE A 194 5.15 -14.17 -19.04
CA PHE A 194 5.52 -14.78 -17.75
C PHE A 194 4.42 -15.69 -17.19
N ASP A 195 3.14 -15.33 -17.31
CA ASP A 195 2.08 -16.19 -16.78
C ASP A 195 1.92 -17.47 -17.63
N GLN A 196 2.19 -17.39 -18.94
CA GLN A 196 2.20 -18.56 -19.83
C GLN A 196 3.51 -19.37 -19.75
N LEU A 197 4.65 -18.71 -19.51
CA LEU A 197 5.97 -19.33 -19.37
C LEU A 197 6.13 -19.97 -17.99
N LYS A 198 5.62 -19.36 -16.92
CA LYS A 198 5.52 -19.95 -15.57
C LYS A 198 4.63 -21.19 -15.59
N GLN A 199 3.47 -21.15 -16.27
CA GLN A 199 2.64 -22.35 -16.43
C GLN A 199 3.27 -23.42 -17.33
N ARG A 200 4.02 -23.04 -18.38
CA ARG A 200 4.76 -23.99 -19.24
C ARG A 200 6.02 -24.57 -18.56
N LEU A 201 6.72 -23.79 -17.73
CA LEU A 201 7.88 -24.22 -16.95
C LEU A 201 7.46 -25.06 -15.76
N MET A 202 6.35 -24.76 -15.08
CA MET A 202 5.79 -25.62 -14.04
C MET A 202 5.31 -26.97 -14.61
N LYS A 203 4.69 -26.98 -15.81
CA LYS A 203 4.39 -28.23 -16.54
C LYS A 203 5.64 -29.00 -16.97
N LYS A 204 6.70 -28.32 -17.45
CA LYS A 204 7.99 -28.97 -17.80
C LYS A 204 8.80 -29.42 -16.59
N GLN A 205 8.73 -28.74 -15.45
CA GLN A 205 9.40 -29.13 -14.21
C GLN A 205 8.69 -30.29 -13.49
N GLN A 206 7.36 -30.41 -13.58
CA GLN A 206 6.65 -31.62 -13.16
C GLN A 206 7.04 -32.83 -14.02
N SER A 207 7.32 -32.64 -15.31
CA SER A 207 7.80 -33.72 -16.19
C SER A 207 9.30 -34.04 -16.00
N LYS A 208 10.13 -33.11 -15.50
CA LYS A 208 11.55 -33.33 -15.18
C LYS A 208 11.81 -33.74 -13.71
N LYS A 209 10.75 -33.80 -12.89
CA LYS A 209 10.81 -34.11 -11.45
C LYS A 209 11.10 -35.58 -11.11
N SER A 210 11.37 -36.43 -12.10
CA SER A 210 11.83 -37.81 -11.87
C SER A 210 13.35 -37.98 -11.74
N ALA A 211 14.18 -36.94 -11.88
CA ALA A 211 15.63 -37.18 -12.06
C ALA A 211 16.66 -36.30 -11.30
N SER A 212 16.33 -35.25 -10.53
CA SER A 212 17.40 -34.54 -9.78
C SER A 212 16.90 -33.70 -8.61
N GLY A 213 17.46 -33.96 -7.43
CA GLY A 213 17.10 -33.37 -6.14
C GLY A 213 17.98 -32.18 -5.73
N SER A 214 17.81 -31.03 -6.38
CA SER A 214 18.35 -29.75 -5.87
C SER A 214 17.32 -28.62 -6.03
N SER A 215 17.17 -27.81 -4.96
CA SER A 215 16.05 -26.93 -4.64
C SER A 215 15.83 -25.77 -5.65
N PRO A 216 14.81 -25.85 -6.54
CA PRO A 216 14.55 -24.85 -7.58
C PRO A 216 13.60 -23.72 -7.14
N GLU A 217 13.06 -23.75 -5.92
CA GLU A 217 12.02 -22.82 -5.47
C GLU A 217 12.55 -21.42 -5.09
N SER A 218 13.75 -21.30 -4.53
CA SER A 218 14.29 -20.02 -4.03
C SER A 218 14.67 -19.05 -5.16
N LEU A 219 15.26 -19.55 -6.25
CA LEU A 219 15.60 -18.78 -7.44
C LEU A 219 14.34 -18.24 -8.17
N SER A 220 13.24 -18.99 -8.11
CA SER A 220 11.94 -18.59 -8.69
C SER A 220 11.28 -17.47 -7.88
N ALA A 221 11.33 -17.55 -6.55
CA ALA A 221 10.76 -16.54 -5.66
C ALA A 221 11.47 -15.19 -5.76
N PHE A 222 12.81 -15.18 -5.81
CA PHE A 222 13.58 -13.94 -5.97
C PHE A 222 13.34 -13.28 -7.34
N SER A 223 13.28 -14.08 -8.41
CA SER A 223 12.98 -13.58 -9.76
C SER A 223 11.58 -13.00 -9.86
N ALA A 224 10.58 -13.67 -9.27
CA ALA A 224 9.20 -13.17 -9.20
C ALA A 224 9.09 -11.89 -8.36
N PHE A 225 9.85 -11.81 -7.26
CA PHE A 225 9.95 -10.60 -6.45
C PHE A 225 10.55 -9.43 -7.24
N LEU A 226 11.70 -9.63 -7.90
CA LEU A 226 12.40 -8.59 -8.63
C LEU A 226 11.53 -8.07 -9.80
N LEU A 227 10.89 -8.98 -10.53
CA LEU A 227 9.98 -8.62 -11.60
C LEU A 227 8.75 -7.84 -11.09
N GLY A 228 8.18 -8.27 -9.95
CA GLY A 228 7.10 -7.55 -9.29
C GLY A 228 7.53 -6.16 -8.81
N ALA A 229 8.75 -6.01 -8.30
CA ALA A 229 9.31 -4.75 -7.85
C ALA A 229 9.55 -3.76 -9.01
N ILE A 230 10.08 -4.23 -10.14
CA ILE A 230 10.29 -3.41 -11.35
C ILE A 230 8.94 -2.96 -11.92
N SER A 231 7.99 -3.89 -12.07
CA SER A 231 6.63 -3.59 -12.55
C SER A 231 5.95 -2.53 -11.68
N LYS A 232 6.01 -2.69 -10.35
CA LYS A 232 5.45 -1.73 -9.39
C LYS A 232 6.16 -0.37 -9.46
N SER A 233 7.46 -0.36 -9.70
CA SER A 233 8.23 0.89 -9.83
C SER A 233 7.83 1.67 -11.09
N LEU A 234 7.72 1.00 -12.24
CA LEU A 234 7.27 1.62 -13.50
C LEU A 234 5.83 2.15 -13.39
N ALA A 235 4.92 1.36 -12.82
CA ALA A 235 3.55 1.80 -12.55
C ALA A 235 3.53 3.02 -11.60
N THR A 236 4.42 3.03 -10.60
CA THR A 236 4.57 4.17 -9.69
C THR A 236 5.04 5.40 -10.44
N ILE A 237 6.04 5.33 -11.32
CA ILE A 237 6.55 6.47 -12.11
C ILE A 237 5.42 7.15 -12.90
N ILE A 238 4.60 6.35 -13.61
CA ILE A 238 3.50 6.87 -14.43
C ILE A 238 2.43 7.56 -13.57
N THR A 239 2.13 6.97 -12.42
CA THR A 239 1.05 7.45 -11.52
C THR A 239 1.54 8.50 -10.51
N TYR A 240 2.85 8.72 -10.45
CA TYR A 240 3.50 9.53 -9.42
C TYR A 240 3.03 10.99 -9.38
N PRO A 241 2.81 11.70 -10.50
CA PRO A 241 2.34 13.08 -10.46
C PRO A 241 1.01 13.22 -9.69
N LEU A 242 0.10 12.26 -9.86
CA LEU A 242 -1.16 12.22 -9.12
C LEU A 242 -0.97 11.88 -7.64
N ILE A 243 -0.06 10.94 -7.33
CA ILE A 243 0.29 10.59 -5.94
C ILE A 243 0.82 11.84 -5.21
N ARG A 244 1.72 12.60 -5.84
CA ARG A 244 2.26 13.83 -5.27
C ARG A 244 1.17 14.87 -5.04
N CYS A 245 0.31 15.10 -6.04
CA CYS A 245 -0.81 16.04 -5.90
C CYS A 245 -1.73 15.67 -4.73
N LYS A 246 -2.04 14.37 -4.58
CA LYS A 246 -2.84 13.89 -3.44
C LYS A 246 -2.18 14.24 -2.11
N VAL A 247 -0.88 13.98 -1.96
CA VAL A 247 -0.15 14.27 -0.73
C VAL A 247 -0.12 15.77 -0.43
N MET A 248 0.10 16.62 -1.43
CA MET A 248 0.10 18.08 -1.25
C MET A 248 -1.28 18.63 -0.87
N ILE A 249 -2.35 18.08 -1.43
CA ILE A 249 -3.74 18.43 -1.07
C ILE A 249 -4.05 18.01 0.37
N GLN A 250 -3.62 16.80 0.76
CA GLN A 250 -3.85 16.28 2.11
C GLN A 250 -2.85 16.79 3.16
N ALA A 251 -1.79 17.49 2.74
CA ALA A 251 -0.77 17.98 3.65
C ALA A 251 -1.33 19.04 4.60
N SER A 252 -0.91 18.97 5.86
CA SER A 252 -1.12 20.05 6.82
C SER A 252 -0.43 21.31 6.33
N ASP A 253 -1.05 22.46 6.50
CA ASP A 253 -0.38 23.73 6.26
C ASP A 253 0.75 23.94 7.29
N HIS A 254 1.87 24.49 6.84
CA HIS A 254 3.02 24.73 7.70
C HIS A 254 2.75 25.90 8.66
N GLU A 255 2.35 25.61 9.89
CA GLU A 255 2.30 26.58 11.00
C GLU A 255 3.69 26.79 11.63
N ASP A 256 4.64 27.27 10.84
CA ASP A 256 5.94 27.73 11.34
C ASP A 256 6.03 29.25 11.13
N GLY A 257 5.26 30.02 11.92
CA GLY A 257 5.35 31.48 12.01
C GLY A 257 4.25 32.13 12.88
N PRO A 258 4.51 33.28 13.55
CA PRO A 258 3.50 34.05 14.29
C PRO A 258 2.68 34.92 13.32
N SER A 259 2.02 34.29 12.36
CA SER A 259 1.25 34.98 11.33
C SER A 259 -0.22 34.58 11.42
N GLU A 260 -1.08 35.60 11.31
CA GLU A 260 -2.54 35.54 11.39
C GLU A 260 -3.16 34.34 10.68
N PRO A 261 -4.34 33.86 11.15
CA PRO A 261 -5.07 32.78 10.51
C PRO A 261 -5.49 33.20 9.10
N LYS A 262 -4.63 32.93 8.10
CA LYS A 262 -5.00 33.07 6.71
C LYS A 262 -6.15 32.12 6.42
N PRO A 263 -7.21 32.55 5.72
CA PRO A 263 -8.29 31.66 5.33
C PRO A 263 -7.68 30.50 4.52
N LYS A 264 -7.91 29.27 4.99
CA LYS A 264 -7.44 28.04 4.34
C LYS A 264 -7.86 28.09 2.88
N SER A 265 -6.92 28.29 1.96
CA SER A 265 -7.25 28.25 0.54
C SER A 265 -7.62 26.80 0.20
N GLN A 266 -8.80 26.61 -0.35
CA GLN A 266 -9.26 25.29 -0.74
C GLN A 266 -8.29 24.77 -1.82
N LYS A 267 -7.51 23.74 -1.49
CA LYS A 267 -6.49 23.18 -2.38
C LYS A 267 -7.17 22.44 -3.51
N THR A 268 -7.50 23.15 -4.58
CA THR A 268 -8.05 22.54 -5.79
C THR A 268 -6.95 21.79 -6.54
N ILE A 269 -7.30 20.66 -7.17
CA ILE A 269 -6.39 19.87 -8.00
C ILE A 269 -5.69 20.72 -9.07
N PRO A 270 -6.41 21.50 -9.90
CA PRO A 270 -5.76 22.36 -10.89
C PRO A 270 -4.89 23.45 -10.24
N GLY A 271 -5.27 23.94 -9.05
CA GLY A 271 -4.45 24.87 -8.29
C GLY A 271 -3.12 24.27 -7.88
N VAL A 272 -3.13 23.06 -7.33
CA VAL A 272 -1.90 22.34 -6.93
C VAL A 272 -1.05 21.96 -8.14
N LEU A 273 -1.66 21.45 -9.22
CA LEU A 273 -0.94 21.18 -10.48
C LEU A 273 -0.27 22.44 -11.04
N SER A 274 -0.98 23.57 -11.02
CA SER A 274 -0.45 24.86 -11.48
C SER A 274 0.66 25.38 -10.57
N SER A 275 0.53 25.23 -9.24
CA SER A 275 1.55 25.62 -8.27
C SER A 275 2.85 24.85 -8.52
N ILE A 276 2.76 23.51 -8.62
CA ILE A 276 3.93 22.66 -8.89
C ILE A 276 4.61 23.08 -10.20
N TRP A 277 3.81 23.28 -11.26
CA TRP A 277 4.35 23.67 -12.56
C TRP A 277 5.06 25.02 -12.52
N LYS A 278 4.50 26.02 -11.81
CA LYS A 278 5.04 27.37 -11.74
C LYS A 278 6.24 27.49 -10.79
N GLU A 279 6.22 26.78 -9.66
CA GLU A 279 7.22 26.93 -8.59
C GLU A 279 8.38 25.94 -8.74
N GLU A 280 8.13 24.72 -9.20
CA GLU A 280 9.12 23.64 -9.26
C GLU A 280 9.34 23.08 -10.68
N GLY A 281 8.47 23.42 -11.63
CA GLY A 281 8.51 22.90 -13.00
C GLY A 281 8.18 21.41 -13.10
N VAL A 282 8.54 20.83 -14.25
CA VAL A 282 8.31 19.40 -14.57
C VAL A 282 9.00 18.45 -13.57
N PRO A 283 10.25 18.67 -13.13
CA PRO A 283 10.90 17.81 -12.15
C PRO A 283 10.21 17.81 -10.78
N GLY A 284 9.53 18.91 -10.44
CA GLY A 284 8.75 19.04 -9.21
C GLY A 284 7.76 17.90 -9.04
N PHE A 285 7.01 17.52 -10.09
CA PHE A 285 6.05 16.42 -10.04
C PHE A 285 6.63 15.10 -9.56
N PHE A 286 7.94 14.90 -9.69
CA PHE A 286 8.67 13.68 -9.30
C PHE A 286 9.44 13.82 -7.98
N LYS A 287 9.30 14.94 -7.25
CA LYS A 287 9.90 15.11 -5.92
C LYS A 287 9.43 14.03 -4.97
N GLY A 288 10.37 13.22 -4.48
CA GLY A 288 10.13 12.08 -3.56
C GLY A 288 9.94 10.72 -4.23
N LEU A 289 10.05 10.63 -5.57
CA LEU A 289 9.88 9.38 -6.32
C LEU A 289 10.86 8.31 -5.84
N GLN A 290 12.13 8.69 -5.62
CA GLN A 290 13.15 7.78 -5.12
C GLN A 290 12.78 7.17 -3.77
N ALA A 291 12.26 7.98 -2.84
CA ALA A 291 11.81 7.51 -1.53
C ALA A 291 10.54 6.62 -1.64
N GLN A 292 9.65 6.88 -2.60
CA GLN A 292 8.55 5.97 -2.96
C GLN A 292 9.06 4.61 -3.40
N ILE A 293 9.96 4.59 -4.39
CA ILE A 293 10.49 3.35 -4.96
C ILE A 293 11.20 2.55 -3.87
N LEU A 294 12.08 3.21 -3.10
CA LEU A 294 12.80 2.58 -1.99
C LEU A 294 11.82 1.97 -0.97
N LYS A 295 10.82 2.74 -0.51
CA LYS A 295 9.78 2.24 0.40
C LYS A 295 9.07 1.02 -0.19
N THR A 296 8.69 1.05 -1.46
CA THR A 296 7.95 -0.05 -2.08
C THR A 296 8.77 -1.33 -2.21
N VAL A 297 10.04 -1.23 -2.56
CA VAL A 297 10.97 -2.36 -2.66
C VAL A 297 11.22 -2.94 -1.27
N LEU A 298 11.54 -2.10 -0.29
CA LEU A 298 11.79 -2.53 1.09
C LEU A 298 10.54 -3.16 1.72
N SER A 299 9.37 -2.58 1.52
CA SER A 299 8.10 -3.11 2.04
C SER A 299 7.80 -4.49 1.46
N SER A 300 8.06 -4.67 0.17
CA SER A 300 7.86 -5.96 -0.51
C SER A 300 8.88 -7.00 -0.03
N ALA A 301 10.14 -6.61 0.17
CA ALA A 301 11.19 -7.48 0.69
C ALA A 301 10.90 -7.92 2.14
N LEU A 302 10.53 -6.98 3.01
CA LEU A 302 10.19 -7.25 4.40
C LEU A 302 8.94 -8.12 4.52
N LEU A 303 7.91 -7.86 3.71
CA LEU A 303 6.71 -8.68 3.71
C LEU A 303 7.03 -10.15 3.36
N LEU A 304 7.87 -10.38 2.33
CA LEU A 304 8.30 -11.73 1.96
C LEU A 304 9.15 -12.38 3.05
N MET A 305 10.13 -11.65 3.59
CA MET A 305 10.99 -12.16 4.68
C MET A 305 10.17 -12.53 5.92
N ILE A 306 9.23 -11.68 6.31
CA ILE A 306 8.38 -11.92 7.48
C ILE A 306 7.39 -13.06 7.19
N LYS A 307 6.78 -13.12 6.00
CA LYS A 307 5.93 -14.25 5.60
C LYS A 307 6.70 -15.57 5.67
N GLU A 308 7.94 -15.59 5.19
CA GLU A 308 8.78 -16.79 5.20
C GLU A 308 9.15 -17.22 6.64
N LYS A 309 9.52 -16.27 7.51
CA LYS A 309 9.83 -16.54 8.91
C LYS A 309 8.59 -17.02 9.69
N ILE A 310 7.44 -16.37 9.51
CA ILE A 310 6.20 -16.76 10.19
C ILE A 310 5.70 -18.10 9.67
N SER A 311 5.70 -18.36 8.36
CA SER A 311 5.28 -19.65 7.80
C SER A 311 6.12 -20.82 8.35
N ARG A 312 7.45 -20.66 8.41
CA ARG A 312 8.34 -21.65 9.05
C ARG A 312 8.02 -21.84 10.53
N PHE A 313 7.77 -20.76 11.26
CA PHE A 313 7.42 -20.82 12.68
C PHE A 313 6.08 -21.54 12.88
N THR A 314 5.04 -21.20 12.11
CA THR A 314 3.74 -21.87 12.21
C THR A 314 3.83 -23.35 11.86
N TRP A 315 4.61 -23.72 10.85
CA TRP A 315 4.84 -25.12 10.51
C TRP A 315 5.47 -25.90 11.68
N ILE A 316 6.49 -25.34 12.32
CA ILE A 316 7.14 -25.93 13.49
C ILE A 316 6.15 -26.03 14.67
N ALA A 317 5.38 -24.97 14.92
CA ALA A 317 4.37 -24.95 15.96
C ALA A 317 3.26 -26.00 15.73
N MET A 318 2.77 -26.15 14.49
CA MET A 318 1.79 -27.18 14.12
C MET A 318 2.34 -28.59 14.29
N LEU A 319 3.61 -28.83 13.92
CA LEU A 319 4.26 -30.12 14.14
C LEU A 319 4.41 -30.43 15.64
N ALA A 320 4.79 -29.44 16.45
CA ALA A 320 4.87 -29.57 17.91
C ALA A 320 3.49 -29.87 18.53
N LEU A 321 2.45 -29.14 18.10
CA LEU A 321 1.07 -29.33 18.57
C LEU A 321 0.52 -30.71 18.18
N ARG A 322 0.76 -31.16 16.95
CA ARG A 322 0.39 -32.51 16.48
C ARG A 322 1.09 -33.57 17.32
N ARG A 323 2.39 -33.41 17.59
CA ARG A 323 3.15 -34.35 18.44
C ARG A 323 2.58 -34.39 19.86
N TYR A 324 2.24 -33.24 20.43
CA TYR A 324 1.64 -33.13 21.76
C TYR A 324 0.25 -33.80 21.83
N LEU A 325 -0.63 -33.53 20.85
CA LEU A 325 -1.95 -34.16 20.77
C LEU A 325 -1.86 -35.68 20.58
N PHE A 326 -0.99 -36.18 19.70
CA PHE A 326 -0.80 -37.63 19.52
C PHE A 326 -0.24 -38.31 20.78
N VAL A 327 0.63 -37.63 21.54
CA VAL A 327 1.12 -38.13 22.84
C VAL A 327 0.00 -38.15 23.87
N SER A 328 -0.83 -37.11 23.93
CA SER A 328 -1.99 -37.04 24.83
C SER A 328 -3.04 -38.12 24.52
N THR A 329 -3.36 -38.35 23.24
CA THR A 329 -4.31 -39.40 22.82
C THR A 329 -3.80 -40.81 23.11
N LYS A 330 -2.49 -41.06 22.97
CA LYS A 330 -1.88 -42.34 23.40
C LYS A 330 -1.96 -42.54 24.91
N ARG A 331 -1.86 -41.47 25.70
CA ARG A 331 -1.95 -41.52 27.17
C ARG A 331 -3.36 -41.89 27.65
N ILE A 332 -4.39 -41.42 26.94
CA ILE A 332 -5.81 -41.73 27.25
C ILE A 332 -6.20 -43.15 26.83
N LYS A 333 -5.58 -43.73 25.79
CA LYS A 333 -5.82 -45.13 25.38
C LYS A 333 -5.12 -46.19 26.23
N ASN A 334 -4.16 -45.79 27.06
CA ASN A 334 -3.39 -46.66 27.94
C ASN A 334 -3.84 -46.58 29.42
N MET A 335 -4.95 -45.88 29.69
CA MET A 335 -5.67 -45.90 30.97
C MET A 335 -6.99 -46.64 30.77
#